data_AF-A0A1V4RUS4-F1
#
_entry.id   AF-A0A1V4RUS4-F1
#
_cell.length_a   1.000
_cell.length_b   1.000
_cell.length_c   1.000
_cell.angle_alpha   90.00
_cell.angle_beta   90.00
_cell.angle_gamma   90.00
#
_symmetry.space_group_name_H-M   'P 1'
#
loop_
_entity.id
_entity.type
_entity.pdbx_description
1 polymer ?
#
loop_
_entity_poly.entity_id
_entity_poly.type
_entity_poly.pdbx_seq_one_letter_code
_entity_poly.pdbx_strand_id
1 'polypeptide(L)'
;MSERFQKAFIPAREFIESWDKEIYELTNLDFFIYQLINYLANQIEKRFFIRERRDSKLLLDFDQLGTLCFNIGDAFEFFLQENCLGSCPLNCPRDLNAHFDAEKIQLEEKIRRNIFLLQSFMSGQLEKEQCLRIDLMNYVILDTLIQFYNESFQYELNDDDIAMLELAEFIEDEIIDFIRIEGQTFLQHPFKPSLEYFEELLQTEADQQNQNEWYEDGNIWEDEQRTEEWHNPVASIQEVFQKYYANDRYNPPEYNGALIHDSKFLKKYLMDSAHISDISEFNADHLAEFFSIWLVREFVLADEKQIPFIFRATARFITYLFQFYHINLKKDFLQFYEKTKLDLPRVVKALNIYISQYDLFGAILSSDKFVENQRIGYFEISNINDRVQRTIDLYDLHLSESLPRIKLDSQAFTHLRCGDILHASLVYKSPQWKIFDIQFIYPNLAKKNYLIF
;
A
#
# COMPACT_ATOMS: atom_id res chain seq x y z
N MET A 1 35.69 2.61 -2.00
CA MET A 1 35.67 3.66 -0.96
C MET A 1 35.03 4.94 -1.52
N SER A 2 33.73 4.90 -1.83
CA SER A 2 32.93 6.06 -2.29
C SER A 2 31.54 6.12 -1.63
N GLU A 3 31.30 5.31 -0.60
CA GLU A 3 30.01 5.12 0.07
C GLU A 3 29.61 6.26 1.04
N ARG A 4 30.06 7.51 0.86
CA ARG A 4 29.86 8.54 1.92
C ARG A 4 29.26 9.89 1.57
N PHE A 5 28.86 10.16 0.33
CA PHE A 5 28.36 11.51 0.01
C PHE A 5 26.97 11.46 -0.61
N GLN A 6 25.95 11.67 0.22
CA GLN A 6 24.62 12.10 -0.25
C GLN A 6 24.78 13.51 -0.86
N LYS A 7 24.20 13.73 -2.04
CA LYS A 7 24.14 15.05 -2.70
C LYS A 7 23.40 16.03 -1.77
N ALA A 8 24.06 17.10 -1.34
CA ALA A 8 23.40 18.19 -0.63
C ALA A 8 22.65 19.06 -1.64
N PHE A 9 21.38 19.34 -1.37
CA PHE A 9 20.55 20.27 -2.15
C PHE A 9 20.77 21.71 -1.69
N ILE A 10 21.05 21.89 -0.39
CA ILE A 10 21.40 23.17 0.20
C ILE A 10 22.70 22.96 0.99
N PRO A 11 23.82 23.56 0.55
CA PRO A 11 25.06 23.58 1.31
C PRO A 11 24.86 24.14 2.73
N ALA A 12 25.64 23.65 3.70
CA ALA A 12 25.63 24.13 5.07
C ALA A 12 25.89 25.64 5.14
N ARG A 13 26.80 26.16 4.30
CA ARG A 13 27.04 27.61 4.23
C ARG A 13 25.81 28.39 3.78
N GLU A 14 25.13 27.93 2.73
CA GLU A 14 23.93 28.57 2.20
C GLU A 14 22.77 28.52 3.22
N PHE A 15 22.64 27.39 3.92
CA PHE A 15 21.69 27.27 5.02
C PHE A 15 21.96 28.31 6.11
N ILE A 16 23.19 28.38 6.64
CA ILE A 16 23.55 29.32 7.72
C ILE A 16 23.32 30.77 7.30
N GLU A 17 23.70 31.13 6.07
CA GLU A 17 23.49 32.49 5.53
C GLU A 17 22.00 32.83 5.38
N SER A 18 21.16 31.84 5.08
CA SER A 18 19.72 32.03 4.86
C SER A 18 18.87 31.88 6.13
N TRP A 19 19.42 31.32 7.21
CA TRP A 19 18.69 31.00 8.45
C TRP A 19 18.65 32.16 9.46
N ASP A 20 19.17 33.34 9.09
CA ASP A 20 19.17 34.57 9.91
C ASP A 20 19.70 34.41 11.36
N LYS A 21 20.62 33.46 11.58
CA LYS A 21 21.28 33.20 12.88
C LYS A 21 22.79 33.13 12.71
N GLU A 22 23.54 33.63 13.70
CA GLU A 22 24.99 33.40 13.71
C GLU A 22 25.31 31.94 14.07
N ILE A 23 26.43 31.39 13.59
CA ILE A 23 26.74 29.95 13.73
C ILE A 23 26.73 29.46 15.19
N TYR A 24 27.09 30.30 16.16
CA TYR A 24 27.08 29.97 17.58
C TYR A 24 25.68 30.01 18.22
N GLU A 25 24.69 30.57 17.51
CA GLU A 25 23.28 30.65 17.91
C GLU A 25 22.49 29.44 17.44
N LEU A 26 23.06 28.64 16.52
CA LEU A 26 22.44 27.44 15.99
C LEU A 26 22.33 26.35 17.06
N THR A 27 21.17 25.70 17.03
CA THR A 27 20.75 24.68 17.98
C THR A 27 20.58 23.33 17.30
N ASN A 28 20.37 22.27 18.10
CA ASN A 28 20.06 20.94 17.57
C ASN A 28 18.79 20.93 16.72
N LEU A 29 17.83 21.81 17.00
CA LEU A 29 16.66 21.97 16.14
C LEU A 29 17.06 22.48 14.75
N ASP A 30 17.91 23.51 14.68
CA ASP A 30 18.41 24.04 13.40
C ASP A 30 19.16 22.97 12.60
N PHE A 31 19.99 22.19 13.27
CA PHE A 31 20.72 21.09 12.65
C PHE A 31 19.80 19.98 12.15
N PHE A 32 18.76 19.65 12.93
CA PHE A 32 17.74 18.71 12.52
C PHE A 32 16.98 19.19 11.28
N ILE A 33 16.62 20.47 11.21
CA ILE A 33 15.92 21.05 10.05
C ILE A 33 16.83 21.05 8.82
N TYR A 34 18.11 21.43 8.95
CA TYR A 34 19.09 21.34 7.87
C TYR A 34 19.18 19.93 7.28
N GLN A 35 19.27 18.90 8.12
CA GLN A 35 19.33 17.51 7.66
C GLN A 35 18.01 17.10 7.00
N LEU A 36 16.87 17.49 7.59
CA LEU A 36 15.55 17.18 7.05
C LEU A 36 15.36 17.77 5.64
N ILE A 37 15.77 19.04 5.41
CA ILE A 37 15.65 19.70 4.11
C ILE A 37 16.39 18.90 3.04
N ASN A 38 17.65 18.54 3.30
CA ASN A 38 18.49 17.79 2.38
C ASN A 38 18.01 16.35 2.19
N TYR A 39 17.51 15.72 3.25
CA TYR A 39 16.89 14.39 3.18
C TYR A 39 15.64 14.43 2.29
N LEU A 40 14.69 15.33 2.58
CA LEU A 40 13.44 15.46 1.82
C LEU A 40 13.69 15.73 0.35
N ALA A 41 14.58 16.67 0.01
CA ALA A 41 14.88 16.99 -1.38
C ALA A 41 15.43 15.77 -2.15
N ASN A 42 16.31 14.99 -1.50
CA ASN A 42 16.80 13.72 -2.05
C ASN A 42 15.66 12.70 -2.25
N GLN A 43 14.76 12.55 -1.29
CA GLN A 43 13.67 11.58 -1.38
C GLN A 43 12.66 11.98 -2.46
N ILE A 44 12.30 13.27 -2.57
CA ILE A 44 11.38 13.75 -3.59
C ILE A 44 12.00 13.59 -4.99
N GLU A 45 13.27 13.97 -5.19
CA GLU A 45 13.96 13.77 -6.47
C GLU A 45 13.97 12.29 -6.87
N LYS A 46 14.48 11.42 -5.98
CA LYS A 46 14.83 10.04 -6.31
C LYS A 46 13.66 9.07 -6.26
N ARG A 47 12.66 9.31 -5.41
CA ARG A 47 11.55 8.38 -5.19
C ARG A 47 10.22 8.92 -5.71
N PHE A 48 9.91 10.20 -5.50
CA PHE A 48 8.66 10.75 -5.98
C PHE A 48 8.70 11.03 -7.50
N PHE A 49 9.65 11.85 -7.97
CA PHE A 49 9.69 12.25 -9.38
C PHE A 49 10.33 11.22 -10.32
N ILE A 50 11.45 10.62 -9.95
CA ILE A 50 12.19 9.72 -10.85
C ILE A 50 11.48 8.35 -11.06
N ARG A 51 10.80 7.82 -10.04
CA ARG A 51 10.20 6.47 -10.08
C ARG A 51 8.71 6.47 -10.43
N GLU A 52 7.94 7.44 -9.93
CA GLU A 52 6.49 7.38 -10.05
C GLU A 52 5.92 8.35 -11.08
N ARG A 53 6.55 9.53 -11.31
CA ARG A 53 5.93 10.60 -12.12
C ARG A 53 6.87 11.54 -12.88
N ARG A 54 7.62 11.00 -13.85
CA ARG A 54 8.46 11.83 -14.74
C ARG A 54 7.69 12.85 -15.61
N ASP A 55 6.39 12.62 -15.81
CA ASP A 55 5.51 13.51 -16.59
C ASP A 55 4.54 14.33 -15.71
N SER A 56 4.75 14.39 -14.38
CA SER A 56 3.88 15.18 -13.51
C SER A 56 3.99 16.67 -13.82
N LYS A 57 2.84 17.36 -13.80
CA LYS A 57 2.78 18.83 -13.82
C LYS A 57 3.46 19.47 -12.61
N LEU A 58 3.68 18.71 -11.55
CA LEU A 58 4.36 19.12 -10.31
C LEU A 58 5.86 18.81 -10.34
N LEU A 59 6.41 18.34 -11.47
CA LEU A 59 7.84 18.04 -11.55
C LEU A 59 8.68 19.30 -11.29
N LEU A 60 9.62 19.18 -10.37
CA LEU A 60 10.54 20.26 -9.99
C LEU A 60 11.97 19.95 -10.44
N ASP A 61 12.69 20.99 -10.82
CA ASP A 61 14.14 20.91 -11.00
C ASP A 61 14.88 20.95 -9.65
N PHE A 62 16.22 20.87 -9.70
CA PHE A 62 17.07 20.78 -8.51
C PHE A 62 16.94 22.00 -7.58
N ASP A 63 16.95 23.21 -8.13
CA ASP A 63 16.89 24.45 -7.35
C ASP A 63 15.48 24.65 -6.76
N GLN A 64 14.44 24.29 -7.52
CA GLN A 64 13.06 24.32 -7.08
C GLN A 64 12.78 23.30 -5.96
N LEU A 65 13.38 22.12 -6.03
CA LEU A 65 13.34 21.12 -4.96
C LEU A 65 13.99 21.65 -3.69
N GLY A 66 15.19 22.25 -3.81
CA GLY A 66 15.85 22.90 -2.68
C GLY A 66 14.95 23.95 -2.02
N THR A 67 14.35 24.82 -2.83
CA THR A 67 13.45 25.90 -2.36
C THR A 67 12.20 25.35 -1.66
N LEU A 68 11.52 24.36 -2.25
CA LEU A 68 10.35 23.75 -1.63
C LEU A 68 10.70 23.12 -0.28
N CYS A 69 11.78 22.34 -0.24
CA CYS A 69 12.18 21.67 0.99
C CYS A 69 12.65 22.67 2.05
N PHE A 70 13.30 23.76 1.67
CA PHE A 70 13.64 24.86 2.58
C PHE A 70 12.39 25.47 3.21
N ASN A 71 11.39 25.82 2.40
CA ASN A 71 10.13 26.39 2.88
C ASN A 71 9.39 25.43 3.84
N ILE A 72 9.40 24.13 3.54
CA ILE A 72 8.82 23.09 4.42
C ILE A 72 9.62 23.01 5.72
N GLY A 73 10.95 23.07 5.64
CA GLY A 73 11.83 23.07 6.80
C GLY A 73 11.59 24.26 7.73
N ASP A 74 11.47 25.46 7.17
CA ASP A 74 11.17 26.70 7.91
C ASP A 74 9.78 26.64 8.56
N ALA A 75 8.74 26.29 7.80
CA ALA A 75 7.40 26.10 8.32
C ALA A 75 7.35 25.04 9.43
N PHE A 76 8.14 23.98 9.31
CA PHE A 76 8.22 22.93 10.32
C PHE A 76 8.99 23.39 11.56
N GLU A 77 10.09 24.14 11.43
CA GLU A 77 10.80 24.73 12.57
C GLU A 77 9.87 25.62 13.38
N PHE A 78 9.18 26.54 12.70
CA PHE A 78 8.21 27.43 13.32
C PHE A 78 7.11 26.66 14.04
N PHE A 79 6.53 25.65 13.38
CA PHE A 79 5.53 24.78 13.98
C PHE A 79 6.07 24.07 15.24
N LEU A 80 7.28 23.53 15.19
CA LEU A 80 7.90 22.84 16.32
C LEU A 80 8.15 23.78 17.50
N GLN A 81 8.65 24.99 17.25
CA GLN A 81 8.93 25.98 18.29
C GLN A 81 7.66 26.47 18.97
N GLU A 82 6.69 26.94 18.19
CA GLU A 82 5.48 27.58 18.70
C GLU A 82 4.47 26.56 19.27
N ASN A 83 4.32 25.41 18.62
CA ASN A 83 3.22 24.49 18.91
C ASN A 83 3.63 23.19 19.61
N CYS A 84 4.90 22.76 19.52
CA CYS A 84 5.33 21.45 20.06
C CYS A 84 6.29 21.54 21.27
N LEU A 85 7.31 22.40 21.19
CA LEU A 85 8.44 22.39 22.14
C LEU A 85 8.28 23.41 23.28
N GLY A 86 7.47 24.46 23.08
CA GLY A 86 7.25 25.52 24.08
C GLY A 86 6.17 25.22 25.12
N SER A 87 5.06 24.57 24.72
CA SER A 87 3.89 24.42 25.61
C SER A 87 2.93 23.25 25.29
N CYS A 88 3.28 22.39 24.32
CA CYS A 88 2.42 21.26 23.95
C CYS A 88 2.31 20.23 25.08
N PRO A 89 1.11 19.90 25.54
CA PRO A 89 0.93 18.87 26.57
C PRO A 89 1.26 17.45 26.05
N LEU A 90 1.25 17.25 24.73
CA LEU A 90 1.56 15.98 24.10
C LEU A 90 3.06 15.82 23.82
N ASN A 91 3.76 16.90 23.42
CA ASN A 91 5.18 16.89 23.08
C ASN A 91 5.53 15.75 22.10
N CYS A 92 4.70 15.59 21.07
CA CYS A 92 4.73 14.48 20.11
C CYS A 92 6.11 14.22 19.47
N PRO A 93 6.88 15.25 19.05
CA PRO A 93 8.14 15.02 18.33
C PRO A 93 9.23 14.30 19.13
N ARG A 94 9.13 14.24 20.47
CA ARG A 94 10.15 13.60 21.33
C ARG A 94 9.92 12.10 21.56
N ASP A 95 8.68 11.64 21.42
CA ASP A 95 8.32 10.24 21.65
C ASP A 95 7.08 9.88 20.83
N LEU A 96 7.30 9.56 19.56
CA LEU A 96 6.24 9.27 18.59
C LEU A 96 5.38 8.05 19.00
N ASN A 97 5.99 7.06 19.67
CA ASN A 97 5.36 5.80 20.05
C ASN A 97 4.62 5.88 21.40
N ALA A 98 4.73 6.99 22.12
CA ALA A 98 3.96 7.17 23.34
C ALA A 98 2.47 7.21 23.04
N HIS A 99 1.72 6.47 23.84
CA HIS A 99 0.27 6.48 23.82
C HIS A 99 -0.22 7.57 24.75
N PHE A 100 -1.32 8.22 24.41
CA PHE A 100 -1.95 9.18 25.30
C PHE A 100 -3.45 8.99 25.42
N ASP A 101 -3.96 9.38 26.58
CA ASP A 101 -5.38 9.32 26.90
C ASP A 101 -5.99 10.70 26.72
N ALA A 102 -6.78 10.86 25.67
CA ALA A 102 -7.44 12.12 25.32
C ALA A 102 -8.35 12.66 26.45
N GLU A 103 -8.81 11.81 27.38
CA GLU A 103 -9.62 12.23 28.52
C GLU A 103 -8.80 12.86 29.65
N LYS A 104 -7.50 12.57 29.72
CA LYS A 104 -6.61 13.03 30.81
C LYS A 104 -5.88 14.33 30.51
N ILE A 105 -5.88 14.76 29.24
CA ILE A 105 -5.13 15.93 28.80
C ILE A 105 -6.09 17.11 28.60
N GLN A 106 -5.80 18.24 29.23
CA GLN A 106 -6.52 19.48 28.99
C GLN A 106 -6.16 20.01 27.59
N LEU A 107 -6.90 19.56 26.59
CA LEU A 107 -6.81 20.03 25.21
C LEU A 107 -7.94 21.04 24.92
N GLU A 108 -7.70 21.97 24.01
CA GLU A 108 -8.75 22.83 23.48
C GLU A 108 -9.89 22.02 22.88
N GLU A 109 -11.13 22.50 23.02
CA GLU A 109 -12.35 21.74 22.69
C GLU A 109 -12.40 21.30 21.22
N LYS A 110 -11.83 22.11 20.31
CA LYS A 110 -11.75 21.82 18.87
C LYS A 110 -10.82 20.63 18.58
N ILE A 111 -9.63 20.64 19.18
CA ILE A 111 -8.63 19.56 19.08
C ILE A 111 -9.17 18.28 19.72
N ARG A 112 -9.80 18.40 20.90
CA ARG A 112 -10.44 17.27 21.58
C ARG A 112 -11.51 16.60 20.72
N ARG A 113 -12.32 17.37 19.98
CA ARG A 113 -13.34 16.81 19.06
C ARG A 113 -12.72 16.05 17.89
N ASN A 114 -11.65 16.56 17.29
CA ASN A 114 -10.96 15.90 16.18
C ASN A 114 -10.29 14.59 16.63
N ILE A 115 -9.63 14.62 17.78
CA ILE A 115 -9.03 13.45 18.44
C ILE A 115 -10.09 12.40 18.81
N PHE A 116 -11.25 12.84 19.32
CA PHE A 116 -12.36 11.93 19.64
C PHE A 116 -12.96 11.29 18.39
N LEU A 117 -13.08 12.04 17.29
CA LEU A 117 -13.46 11.50 15.98
C LEU A 117 -12.45 10.44 15.52
N LEU A 118 -11.14 10.70 15.59
CA LEU A 118 -10.10 9.73 15.23
C LEU A 118 -10.16 8.46 16.09
N GLN A 119 -10.34 8.61 17.41
CA GLN A 119 -10.58 7.49 18.32
C GLN A 119 -11.81 6.67 17.95
N SER A 120 -12.88 7.31 17.47
CA SER A 120 -14.12 6.60 17.09
C SER A 120 -13.94 5.69 15.87
N PHE A 121 -12.92 5.93 15.03
CA PHE A 121 -12.60 5.11 13.87
C PHE A 121 -11.49 4.09 14.13
N MET A 122 -10.84 4.14 15.30
CA MET A 122 -9.72 3.28 15.65
C MET A 122 -10.02 2.41 16.88
N SER A 123 -9.69 1.13 16.80
CA SER A 123 -9.72 0.25 17.98
C SER A 123 -8.36 0.30 18.71
N GLY A 124 -8.18 1.26 19.63
CA GLY A 124 -6.96 1.40 20.42
C GLY A 124 -6.78 2.77 21.09
N GLN A 125 -5.69 2.94 21.86
CA GLN A 125 -5.24 4.26 22.32
C GLN A 125 -4.59 5.01 21.16
N LEU A 126 -4.67 6.35 21.14
CA LEU A 126 -4.03 7.15 20.10
C LEU A 126 -2.53 7.26 20.36
N GLU A 127 -1.77 7.10 19.28
CA GLU A 127 -0.33 7.31 19.28
C GLU A 127 -0.03 8.80 19.02
N LYS A 128 1.00 9.34 19.68
CA LYS A 128 1.42 10.73 19.46
C LYS A 128 1.82 11.00 18.01
N GLU A 129 2.36 10.00 17.33
CA GLU A 129 2.63 10.07 15.89
C GLU A 129 1.39 10.52 15.11
N GLN A 130 0.24 9.89 15.31
CA GLN A 130 -0.97 10.17 14.54
C GLN A 130 -1.44 11.62 14.68
N CYS A 131 -1.23 12.23 15.85
CA CYS A 131 -1.51 13.64 16.04
C CYS A 131 -0.51 14.51 15.27
N LEU A 132 0.78 14.18 15.36
CA LEU A 132 1.82 14.89 14.63
C LEU A 132 1.60 14.81 13.10
N ARG A 133 1.20 13.65 12.57
CA ARG A 133 0.89 13.47 11.15
C ARG A 133 -0.22 14.42 10.67
N ILE A 134 -1.28 14.54 11.44
CA ILE A 134 -2.41 15.43 11.13
C ILE A 134 -2.01 16.90 11.23
N ASP A 135 -1.26 17.26 12.26
CA ASP A 135 -0.80 18.63 12.44
C ASP A 135 0.21 19.03 11.34
N LEU A 136 1.13 18.13 10.98
CA LEU A 136 2.06 18.30 9.85
C LEU A 136 1.31 18.54 8.55
N MET A 137 0.33 17.69 8.24
CA MET A 137 -0.42 17.80 7.00
C MET A 137 -1.16 19.15 6.91
N ASN A 138 -1.80 19.56 8.00
CA ASN A 138 -2.66 20.75 8.01
C ASN A 138 -1.92 22.08 8.18
N TYR A 139 -0.82 22.11 8.95
CA TYR A 139 -0.18 23.37 9.35
C TYR A 139 1.19 23.59 8.71
N VAL A 140 1.75 22.57 8.06
CA VAL A 140 3.09 22.63 7.48
C VAL A 140 3.04 22.28 6.00
N ILE A 141 2.56 21.09 5.65
CA ILE A 141 2.80 20.53 4.31
C ILE A 141 1.85 21.11 3.27
N LEU A 142 0.53 21.05 3.48
CA LEU A 142 -0.44 21.50 2.48
C LEU A 142 -0.34 23.00 2.22
N ASP A 143 -0.29 23.81 3.28
CA ASP A 143 -0.17 25.26 3.16
C ASP A 143 1.11 25.66 2.41
N THR A 144 2.24 25.02 2.72
CA THR A 144 3.52 25.30 2.05
C THR A 144 3.50 24.87 0.58
N LEU A 145 2.92 23.71 0.26
CA LEU A 145 2.79 23.24 -1.12
C LEU A 145 1.90 24.17 -1.95
N ILE A 146 0.73 24.53 -1.42
CA ILE A 146 -0.21 25.42 -2.09
C ILE A 146 0.45 26.77 -2.34
N GLN A 147 1.09 27.35 -1.31
CA GLN A 147 1.78 28.63 -1.45
C GLN A 147 2.90 28.53 -2.50
N PHE A 148 3.76 27.52 -2.41
CA PHE A 148 4.88 27.35 -3.32
C PHE A 148 4.44 27.24 -4.79
N TYR A 149 3.47 26.38 -5.09
CA TYR A 149 3.01 26.19 -6.47
C TYR A 149 2.16 27.33 -7.01
N ASN A 150 1.35 27.98 -6.15
CA ASN A 150 0.53 29.11 -6.57
C ASN A 150 1.40 30.37 -6.79
N GLU A 151 2.38 30.63 -5.92
CA GLU A 151 3.21 31.84 -5.98
C GLU A 151 4.38 31.70 -6.97
N SER A 152 5.07 30.55 -6.97
CA SER A 152 6.28 30.36 -7.78
C SER A 152 5.99 29.88 -9.20
N PHE A 153 4.89 29.16 -9.42
CA PHE A 153 4.56 28.55 -10.71
C PHE A 153 3.21 28.97 -11.28
N GLN A 154 2.42 29.76 -10.55
CA GLN A 154 1.08 30.21 -10.96
C GLN A 154 0.14 29.05 -11.33
N TYR A 155 0.36 27.87 -10.76
CA TYR A 155 -0.64 26.81 -10.85
C TYR A 155 -1.82 27.21 -9.96
N GLU A 156 -3.05 27.08 -10.45
CA GLU A 156 -4.25 27.23 -9.62
C GLU A 156 -4.52 25.89 -8.93
N LEU A 157 -3.67 25.51 -7.98
CA LEU A 157 -3.90 24.32 -7.17
C LEU A 157 -4.92 24.63 -6.07
N ASN A 158 -5.79 23.67 -5.82
CA ASN A 158 -6.72 23.66 -4.70
C ASN A 158 -6.48 22.44 -3.81
N ASP A 159 -7.08 22.46 -2.62
CA ASP A 159 -6.96 21.41 -1.59
C ASP A 159 -7.42 20.02 -2.07
N ASP A 160 -8.13 19.94 -3.19
CA ASP A 160 -8.66 18.70 -3.78
C ASP A 160 -7.78 18.12 -4.91
N ASP A 161 -6.66 18.76 -5.24
CA ASP A 161 -5.78 18.27 -6.31
C ASP A 161 -5.07 16.98 -5.90
N ILE A 162 -5.44 15.87 -6.54
CA ILE A 162 -4.95 14.53 -6.23
C ILE A 162 -3.42 14.44 -6.28
N ALA A 163 -2.77 15.08 -7.26
CA ALA A 163 -1.31 15.00 -7.39
C ALA A 163 -0.60 15.76 -6.27
N MET A 164 -1.21 16.86 -5.80
CA MET A 164 -0.70 17.63 -4.67
C MET A 164 -0.90 16.86 -3.36
N LEU A 165 -2.06 16.23 -3.16
CA LEU A 165 -2.33 15.38 -2.00
C LEU A 165 -1.39 14.18 -1.92
N GLU A 166 -1.05 13.56 -3.05
CA GLU A 166 -0.08 12.46 -3.11
C GLU A 166 1.34 12.93 -2.78
N LEU A 167 1.76 14.12 -3.24
CA LEU A 167 3.04 14.72 -2.84
C LEU A 167 3.04 15.07 -1.35
N ALA A 168 1.93 15.58 -0.83
CA ALA A 168 1.77 15.91 0.57
C ALA A 168 1.86 14.66 1.48
N GLU A 169 1.16 13.57 1.13
CA GLU A 169 1.25 12.28 1.83
C GLU A 169 2.69 11.74 1.79
N PHE A 170 3.37 11.84 0.64
CA PHE A 170 4.76 11.42 0.51
C PHE A 170 5.70 12.23 1.43
N ILE A 171 5.58 13.56 1.44
CA ILE A 171 6.40 14.42 2.30
C ILE A 171 6.15 14.12 3.78
N GLU A 172 4.88 13.92 4.16
CA GLU A 172 4.49 13.61 5.53
C GLU A 172 5.12 12.30 6.02
N ASP A 173 5.05 11.25 5.20
CA ASP A 173 5.67 9.96 5.48
C ASP A 173 7.19 10.09 5.66
N GLU A 174 7.87 10.82 4.77
CA GLU A 174 9.32 11.02 4.85
C GLU A 174 9.75 11.85 6.05
N ILE A 175 8.99 12.88 6.46
CA ILE A 175 9.26 13.64 7.70
C ILE A 175 9.17 12.71 8.91
N ILE A 176 8.12 11.89 9.00
CA ILE A 176 7.91 10.99 10.14
C ILE A 176 8.99 9.92 10.21
N ASP A 177 9.36 9.32 9.08
CA ASP A 177 10.42 8.33 9.03
C ASP A 177 11.79 8.96 9.35
N PHE A 178 12.07 10.18 8.90
CA PHE A 178 13.27 10.91 9.28
C PHE A 178 13.35 11.16 10.79
N ILE A 179 12.24 11.59 11.42
CA ILE A 179 12.18 11.77 12.88
C ILE A 179 12.50 10.46 13.61
N ARG A 180 11.95 9.33 13.15
CA ARG A 180 12.17 8.02 13.78
C ARG A 180 13.60 7.53 13.68
N ILE A 181 14.23 7.68 12.51
CA ILE A 181 15.51 7.02 12.20
C ILE A 181 16.68 7.90 12.64
N GLU A 182 16.62 9.21 12.36
CA GLU A 182 17.77 10.12 12.50
C GLU A 182 17.47 11.27 13.48
N GLY A 183 16.22 11.75 13.51
CA GLY A 183 15.85 12.98 14.19
C GLY A 183 15.70 12.94 15.71
N GLN A 184 15.41 11.78 16.31
CA GLN A 184 15.07 11.71 17.75
C GLN A 184 16.18 12.25 18.67
N THR A 185 17.44 12.02 18.31
CA THR A 185 18.60 12.44 19.13
C THR A 185 18.66 13.96 19.29
N PHE A 186 18.35 14.70 18.22
CA PHE A 186 18.32 16.16 18.20
C PHE A 186 17.08 16.72 18.89
N LEU A 187 15.91 16.10 18.66
CA LEU A 187 14.62 16.56 19.19
C LEU A 187 14.44 16.34 20.71
N GLN A 188 15.21 15.43 21.31
CA GLN A 188 15.27 15.27 22.77
C GLN A 188 15.90 16.48 23.47
N HIS A 189 16.81 17.18 22.79
CA HIS A 189 17.53 18.34 23.32
C HIS A 189 17.60 19.47 22.27
N PRO A 190 16.45 20.02 21.84
CA PRO A 190 16.36 20.85 20.64
C PRO A 190 17.09 22.19 20.80
N PHE A 191 17.14 22.74 22.02
CA PHE A 191 17.76 24.04 22.31
C PHE A 191 19.23 23.95 22.72
N LYS A 192 19.86 22.77 22.67
CA LYS A 192 21.30 22.68 22.90
C LYS A 192 22.04 23.25 21.69
N PRO A 193 23.17 23.96 21.89
CA PRO A 193 23.99 24.44 20.78
C PRO A 193 24.45 23.29 19.88
N SER A 194 24.44 23.51 18.56
CA SER A 194 24.85 22.54 17.54
C SER A 194 26.11 22.97 16.78
N LEU A 195 26.85 23.95 17.31
CA LEU A 195 28.06 24.52 16.71
C LEU A 195 29.02 23.43 16.19
N GLU A 196 29.32 22.42 17.01
CA GLU A 196 30.24 21.34 16.66
C GLU A 196 29.80 20.58 15.39
N TYR A 197 28.49 20.38 15.21
CA TYR A 197 27.96 19.69 14.05
C TYR A 197 28.04 20.54 12.76
N PHE A 198 27.75 21.83 12.85
CA PHE A 198 27.85 22.73 11.70
C PHE A 198 29.31 23.03 11.32
N GLU A 199 30.21 23.12 12.30
CA GLU A 199 31.66 23.25 12.03
C GLU A 199 32.21 22.02 11.31
N GLU A 200 31.79 20.81 11.67
CA GLU A 200 32.16 19.57 10.96
C GLU A 200 31.67 19.58 9.50
N LEU A 201 30.44 20.02 9.26
CA LEU A 201 29.90 20.15 7.90
C LEU A 201 30.68 21.18 7.06
N LEU A 202 30.95 22.36 7.61
CA LEU A 202 31.69 23.41 6.92
C LEU A 202 33.13 23.01 6.60
N GLN A 203 33.77 22.24 7.50
CA GLN A 203 35.09 21.64 7.24
C GLN A 203 35.02 20.64 6.09
N THR A 204 33.99 19.78 6.08
CA THR A 204 33.78 18.80 5.02
C THR A 204 33.55 19.47 3.66
N GLU A 205 32.78 20.56 3.60
CA GLU A 205 32.59 21.35 2.36
C GLU A 205 33.89 22.01 1.89
N ALA A 206 34.68 22.58 2.80
CA ALA A 206 35.97 23.19 2.48
C ALA A 206 36.97 22.15 1.95
N ASP A 207 36.98 20.94 2.53
CA ASP A 207 37.82 19.84 2.08
C ASP A 207 37.40 19.33 0.70
N GLN A 208 36.09 19.32 0.39
CA GLN A 208 35.57 18.98 -0.94
C GLN A 208 35.91 20.04 -2.00
N GLN A 209 35.87 21.32 -1.66
CA GLN A 209 36.30 22.39 -2.55
C GLN A 209 37.79 22.28 -2.87
N ASN A 210 38.63 21.98 -1.86
CA ASN A 210 40.07 21.77 -2.06
C ASN A 210 40.39 20.47 -2.82
N GLN A 211 39.54 19.43 -2.71
CA GLN A 211 39.70 18.18 -3.47
C GLN A 211 39.12 18.24 -4.89
N ASN A 212 38.33 19.26 -5.26
CA ASN A 212 37.84 19.45 -6.63
C ASN A 212 38.73 20.41 -7.46
N GLU A 213 39.83 20.91 -6.90
CA GLU A 213 40.95 21.47 -7.66
C GLU A 213 41.81 20.35 -8.26
N TRP A 214 41.27 19.54 -9.18
CA TRP A 214 42.09 18.58 -9.91
C TRP A 214 42.72 19.21 -11.15
N TYR A 215 44.05 19.12 -11.18
CA TYR A 215 44.90 19.23 -12.35
C TYR A 215 44.27 18.51 -13.54
N GLU A 216 44.14 19.23 -14.66
CA GLU A 216 43.87 18.66 -15.98
C GLU A 216 45.04 17.75 -16.39
N ASP A 217 45.04 16.50 -15.96
CA ASP A 217 45.87 15.47 -16.58
C ASP A 217 44.98 14.56 -17.42
N GLY A 218 45.11 14.72 -18.74
CA GLY A 218 44.30 14.08 -19.77
C GLY A 218 44.56 12.59 -19.91
N ASN A 219 44.11 11.80 -18.93
CA ASN A 219 44.04 10.36 -19.07
C ASN A 219 42.63 9.92 -19.49
N ILE A 220 42.64 9.32 -20.67
CA ILE A 220 41.56 8.58 -21.31
C ILE A 220 41.02 7.56 -20.31
N TRP A 221 39.73 7.66 -20.00
CA TRP A 221 39.01 6.68 -19.20
C TRP A 221 38.90 5.40 -20.03
N GLU A 222 39.73 4.41 -19.72
CA GLU A 222 39.49 3.04 -20.15
C GLU A 222 38.29 2.51 -19.35
N ASP A 223 37.26 2.07 -20.07
CA ASP A 223 36.05 1.45 -19.54
C ASP A 223 36.39 0.21 -18.69
N GLU A 224 36.64 0.41 -17.39
CA GLU A 224 36.43 -0.66 -16.41
C GLU A 224 34.92 -0.82 -16.24
N GLN A 225 34.34 -1.72 -17.04
CA GLN A 225 33.06 -2.38 -16.75
C GLN A 225 33.16 -3.15 -15.43
N ARG A 226 33.14 -2.42 -14.31
CA ARG A 226 32.69 -2.94 -13.03
C ARG A 226 31.21 -2.63 -12.95
N THR A 227 30.41 -3.66 -13.15
CA THR A 227 28.98 -3.72 -12.83
C THR A 227 28.68 -2.92 -11.57
N GLU A 228 28.08 -1.75 -11.78
CA GLU A 228 27.53 -0.88 -10.74
C GLU A 228 26.41 -1.63 -10.00
N GLU A 229 26.56 -1.80 -8.68
CA GLU A 229 25.60 -2.44 -7.77
C GLU A 229 24.32 -1.59 -7.53
N TRP A 230 23.90 -0.78 -8.50
CA TRP A 230 22.68 0.03 -8.43
C TRP A 230 21.43 -0.67 -8.99
N HIS A 231 21.52 -1.97 -9.27
CA HIS A 231 20.33 -2.80 -9.33
C HIS A 231 19.82 -2.98 -7.90
N ASN A 232 18.67 -2.39 -7.58
CA ASN A 232 17.84 -2.83 -6.44
C ASN A 232 17.90 -4.36 -6.42
N PRO A 233 18.40 -5.03 -5.36
CA PRO A 233 18.25 -6.47 -5.31
C PRO A 233 16.75 -6.70 -5.29
N VAL A 234 16.24 -7.22 -6.39
CA VAL A 234 14.84 -7.57 -6.52
C VAL A 234 14.61 -8.63 -5.44
N ALA A 235 14.01 -8.22 -4.32
CA ALA A 235 13.92 -9.06 -3.15
C ALA A 235 12.98 -10.22 -3.50
N SER A 236 13.45 -11.44 -3.27
CA SER A 236 12.62 -12.61 -3.54
C SER A 236 11.37 -12.57 -2.66
N ILE A 237 10.23 -13.04 -3.20
CA ILE A 237 8.96 -13.08 -2.43
C ILE A 237 9.14 -13.78 -1.08
N GLN A 238 9.94 -14.85 -1.06
CA GLN A 238 10.22 -15.61 0.15
C GLN A 238 10.86 -14.74 1.24
N GLU A 239 11.86 -13.94 0.90
CA GLU A 239 12.55 -13.03 1.81
C GLU A 239 11.62 -11.90 2.29
N VAL A 240 10.82 -11.34 1.39
CA VAL A 240 9.86 -10.28 1.72
C VAL A 240 8.86 -10.77 2.77
N PHE A 241 8.28 -11.98 2.60
CA PHE A 241 7.38 -12.56 3.60
C PHE A 241 8.09 -12.88 4.92
N GLN A 242 9.35 -13.32 4.90
CA GLN A 242 10.13 -13.55 6.13
C GLN A 242 10.32 -12.24 6.91
N LYS A 243 10.70 -11.15 6.24
CA LYS A 243 10.83 -9.82 6.84
C LYS A 243 9.48 -9.29 7.35
N TYR A 244 8.40 -9.52 6.60
CA TYR A 244 7.04 -9.17 7.03
C TYR A 244 6.67 -9.89 8.33
N TYR A 245 6.85 -11.21 8.41
CA TYR A 245 6.53 -12.00 9.60
C TYR A 245 7.36 -11.63 10.83
N ALA A 246 8.59 -11.16 10.63
CA ALA A 246 9.46 -10.70 11.70
C ALA A 246 9.16 -9.26 12.17
N ASN A 247 8.26 -8.54 11.50
CA ASN A 247 7.96 -7.15 11.82
C ASN A 247 6.81 -7.04 12.84
N ASP A 248 7.14 -6.68 14.08
CA ASP A 248 6.20 -6.57 15.21
C ASP A 248 5.07 -5.54 14.99
N ARG A 249 5.30 -4.50 14.17
CA ARG A 249 4.27 -3.49 13.83
C ARG A 249 3.12 -4.12 13.04
N TYR A 250 3.43 -5.06 12.16
CA TYR A 250 2.46 -5.70 11.27
C TYR A 250 1.95 -7.03 11.81
N ASN A 251 2.78 -7.73 12.58
CA ASN A 251 2.51 -9.03 13.20
C ASN A 251 2.76 -9.00 14.72
N PRO A 252 1.94 -8.27 15.49
CA PRO A 252 2.13 -8.15 16.94
C PRO A 252 2.05 -9.52 17.64
N PRO A 253 2.84 -9.76 18.70
CA PRO A 253 2.99 -11.07 19.36
C PRO A 253 1.67 -11.71 19.79
N GLU A 254 0.70 -10.88 20.19
CA GLU A 254 -0.63 -11.28 20.69
C GLU A 254 -1.52 -11.95 19.62
N TYR A 255 -1.29 -11.62 18.35
CA TYR A 255 -2.08 -12.10 17.21
C TYR A 255 -1.24 -12.86 16.17
N ASN A 256 0.04 -13.08 16.48
CA ASN A 256 1.07 -13.51 15.54
C ASN A 256 0.69 -14.83 14.82
N GLY A 257 0.10 -15.79 15.55
CA GLY A 257 -0.27 -17.09 14.98
C GLY A 257 -1.36 -17.03 13.90
N ALA A 258 -2.42 -16.24 14.11
CA ALA A 258 -3.56 -16.20 13.20
C ALA A 258 -3.26 -15.36 11.94
N LEU A 259 -2.62 -14.19 12.10
CA LEU A 259 -2.29 -13.31 10.97
C LEU A 259 -1.21 -13.90 10.05
N ILE A 260 -0.19 -14.55 10.63
CA ILE A 260 0.79 -15.30 9.83
C ILE A 260 0.09 -16.44 9.09
N HIS A 261 -0.82 -17.16 9.76
CA HIS A 261 -1.58 -18.23 9.11
C HIS A 261 -2.37 -17.70 7.90
N ASP A 262 -3.08 -16.59 8.05
CA ASP A 262 -3.95 -16.07 6.99
C ASP A 262 -3.16 -15.42 5.83
N SER A 263 -2.01 -14.81 6.11
CA SER A 263 -1.12 -14.27 5.07
C SER A 263 -0.36 -15.36 4.30
N LYS A 264 -0.24 -16.58 4.83
CA LYS A 264 0.34 -17.71 4.10
C LYS A 264 -0.47 -18.10 2.86
N PHE A 265 -1.77 -17.80 2.80
CA PHE A 265 -2.58 -18.03 1.60
C PHE A 265 -2.09 -17.18 0.42
N LEU A 266 -1.86 -15.89 0.64
CA LEU A 266 -1.31 -15.01 -0.39
C LEU A 266 0.10 -15.44 -0.78
N LYS A 267 0.94 -15.78 0.20
CA LYS A 267 2.29 -16.30 -0.07
C LYS A 267 2.25 -17.55 -0.95
N LYS A 268 1.42 -18.54 -0.58
CA LYS A 268 1.22 -19.80 -1.32
C LYS A 268 0.77 -19.52 -2.75
N TYR A 269 -0.19 -18.61 -2.93
CA TYR A 269 -0.64 -18.20 -4.26
C TYR A 269 0.50 -17.61 -5.10
N LEU A 270 1.20 -16.59 -4.57
CA LEU A 270 2.23 -15.88 -5.33
C LEU A 270 3.40 -16.79 -5.72
N MET A 271 3.82 -17.69 -4.83
CA MET A 271 4.95 -18.59 -5.07
C MET A 271 4.55 -19.83 -5.89
N ASP A 272 3.48 -20.52 -5.49
CA ASP A 272 3.18 -21.86 -6.01
C ASP A 272 2.27 -21.82 -7.24
N SER A 273 1.44 -20.78 -7.40
CA SER A 273 0.45 -20.69 -8.48
C SER A 273 0.78 -19.61 -9.51
N ALA A 274 1.11 -18.39 -9.07
CA ALA A 274 1.52 -17.31 -9.96
C ALA A 274 3.01 -17.39 -10.36
N HIS A 275 3.80 -18.24 -9.70
CA HIS A 275 5.23 -18.44 -9.95
C HIS A 275 6.06 -17.17 -9.92
N ILE A 276 5.68 -16.21 -9.08
CA ILE A 276 6.40 -14.96 -8.93
C ILE A 276 7.65 -15.20 -8.09
N SER A 277 8.83 -15.05 -8.70
CA SER A 277 10.11 -15.10 -7.98
C SER A 277 10.37 -13.81 -7.21
N ASP A 278 9.96 -12.70 -7.82
CA ASP A 278 10.43 -11.36 -7.51
C ASP A 278 9.28 -10.44 -7.10
N ILE A 279 9.42 -9.74 -5.98
CA ILE A 279 8.29 -8.95 -5.44
C ILE A 279 7.83 -7.84 -6.38
N SER A 280 8.71 -7.33 -7.25
CA SER A 280 8.37 -6.30 -8.24
C SER A 280 7.41 -6.76 -9.33
N GLU A 281 7.30 -8.07 -9.57
CA GLU A 281 6.33 -8.61 -10.53
C GLU A 281 4.91 -8.64 -9.96
N PHE A 282 4.76 -8.54 -8.63
CA PHE A 282 3.46 -8.52 -7.99
C PHE A 282 2.68 -7.26 -8.36
N ASN A 283 1.46 -7.45 -8.88
CA ASN A 283 0.67 -6.40 -9.53
C ASN A 283 -0.84 -6.61 -9.30
N ALA A 284 -1.66 -5.72 -9.86
CA ALA A 284 -3.11 -5.73 -9.70
C ALA A 284 -3.79 -6.98 -10.28
N ASP A 285 -3.30 -7.54 -11.38
CA ASP A 285 -3.88 -8.74 -12.00
C ASP A 285 -3.71 -9.96 -11.10
N HIS A 286 -2.55 -10.06 -10.42
CA HIS A 286 -2.31 -11.09 -9.41
C HIS A 286 -3.31 -11.00 -8.26
N LEU A 287 -3.65 -9.79 -7.78
CA LEU A 287 -4.69 -9.60 -6.76
C LEU A 287 -6.08 -9.98 -7.29
N ALA A 288 -6.38 -9.63 -8.55
CA ALA A 288 -7.64 -9.97 -9.19
C ALA A 288 -7.84 -11.49 -9.23
N GLU A 289 -6.85 -12.24 -9.71
CA GLU A 289 -6.90 -13.69 -9.77
C GLU A 289 -6.95 -14.34 -8.38
N PHE A 290 -6.14 -13.85 -7.43
CA PHE A 290 -6.15 -14.34 -6.05
C PHE A 290 -7.55 -14.29 -5.43
N PHE A 291 -8.24 -13.14 -5.53
CA PHE A 291 -9.56 -12.95 -4.92
C PHE A 291 -10.72 -13.54 -5.72
N SER A 292 -10.58 -13.71 -7.03
CA SER A 292 -11.71 -14.15 -7.89
C SER A 292 -11.67 -15.64 -8.23
N ILE A 293 -10.50 -16.27 -8.26
CA ILE A 293 -10.32 -17.65 -8.70
C ILE A 293 -9.62 -18.48 -7.63
N TRP A 294 -8.42 -18.08 -7.22
CA TRP A 294 -7.56 -18.95 -6.43
C TRP A 294 -8.13 -19.24 -5.04
N LEU A 295 -8.61 -18.21 -4.32
CA LEU A 295 -9.22 -18.41 -3.01
C LEU A 295 -10.48 -19.29 -3.08
N VAL A 296 -11.28 -19.21 -4.15
CA VAL A 296 -12.43 -20.11 -4.33
C VAL A 296 -11.98 -21.56 -4.37
N ARG A 297 -10.87 -21.84 -5.07
CA ARG A 297 -10.33 -23.20 -5.22
C ARG A 297 -9.74 -23.72 -3.92
N GLU A 298 -9.02 -22.87 -3.19
CA GLU A 298 -8.40 -23.26 -1.92
C GLU A 298 -9.45 -23.49 -0.81
N PHE A 299 -10.60 -22.79 -0.87
CA PHE A 299 -11.66 -22.90 0.14
C PHE A 299 -12.73 -23.96 -0.15
N VAL A 300 -12.49 -24.86 -1.10
CA VAL A 300 -13.35 -26.04 -1.30
C VAL A 300 -13.31 -26.90 -0.04
N LEU A 301 -14.49 -27.15 0.55
CA LEU A 301 -14.67 -27.91 1.80
C LEU A 301 -14.05 -27.25 3.05
N ALA A 302 -13.59 -26.00 2.97
CA ALA A 302 -13.10 -25.21 4.10
C ALA A 302 -14.17 -24.26 4.66
N ASP A 303 -13.93 -23.68 5.84
CA ASP A 303 -14.84 -22.70 6.47
C ASP A 303 -14.75 -21.33 5.78
N GLU A 304 -15.85 -20.86 5.18
CA GLU A 304 -15.90 -19.57 4.50
C GLU A 304 -15.66 -18.38 5.45
N LYS A 305 -15.82 -18.57 6.76
CA LYS A 305 -15.63 -17.53 7.77
C LYS A 305 -14.18 -17.07 7.89
N GLN A 306 -13.22 -17.81 7.34
CA GLN A 306 -11.81 -17.42 7.33
C GLN A 306 -11.50 -16.34 6.28
N ILE A 307 -12.29 -16.26 5.20
CA ILE A 307 -12.04 -15.34 4.07
C ILE A 307 -11.90 -13.86 4.51
N PRO A 308 -12.76 -13.31 5.39
CA PRO A 308 -12.57 -11.96 5.93
C PRO A 308 -11.22 -11.71 6.61
N PHE A 309 -10.67 -12.71 7.28
CA PHE A 309 -9.37 -12.59 7.94
C PHE A 309 -8.22 -12.59 6.92
N ILE A 310 -8.34 -13.36 5.84
CA ILE A 310 -7.39 -13.33 4.71
C ILE A 310 -7.39 -11.96 4.03
N PHE A 311 -8.56 -11.34 3.82
CA PHE A 311 -8.62 -9.96 3.30
C PHE A 311 -7.85 -9.00 4.21
N ARG A 312 -8.02 -9.11 5.54
CA ARG A 312 -7.31 -8.27 6.51
C ARG A 312 -5.80 -8.50 6.50
N ALA A 313 -5.37 -9.77 6.46
CA ALA A 313 -3.96 -10.12 6.40
C ALA A 313 -3.31 -9.63 5.09
N THR A 314 -4.04 -9.72 3.98
CA THR A 314 -3.61 -9.20 2.68
C THR A 314 -3.52 -7.67 2.68
N ALA A 315 -4.51 -6.96 3.25
CA ALA A 315 -4.46 -5.51 3.41
C ALA A 315 -3.20 -5.06 4.16
N ARG A 316 -2.89 -5.73 5.29
CA ARG A 316 -1.68 -5.44 6.08
C ARG A 316 -0.40 -5.70 5.30
N PHE A 317 -0.35 -6.79 4.55
CA PHE A 317 0.80 -7.08 3.69
C PHE A 317 0.96 -6.03 2.58
N ILE A 318 -0.13 -5.54 1.97
CA ILE A 318 -0.07 -4.48 0.96
C ILE A 318 0.38 -3.15 1.57
N THR A 319 -0.08 -2.81 2.77
CA THR A 319 0.43 -1.63 3.50
C THR A 319 1.93 -1.78 3.80
N TYR A 320 2.38 -2.98 4.19
CA TYR A 320 3.80 -3.28 4.37
C TYR A 320 4.59 -3.13 3.07
N LEU A 321 4.07 -3.64 1.94
CA LEU A 321 4.71 -3.48 0.64
C LEU A 321 4.81 -2.02 0.21
N PHE A 322 3.78 -1.21 0.46
CA PHE A 322 3.83 0.22 0.20
C PHE A 322 4.94 0.89 1.03
N GLN A 323 5.01 0.57 2.32
CA GLN A 323 5.97 1.20 3.24
C GLN A 323 7.42 0.80 2.94
N PHE A 324 7.70 -0.48 2.70
CA PHE A 324 9.09 -0.99 2.63
C PHE A 324 9.59 -1.31 1.22
N TYR A 325 8.69 -1.41 0.24
CA TYR A 325 9.02 -1.78 -1.14
C TYR A 325 8.43 -0.82 -2.18
N HIS A 326 7.65 0.19 -1.78
CA HIS A 326 6.98 1.17 -2.65
C HIS A 326 6.08 0.54 -3.73
N ILE A 327 5.57 -0.66 -3.48
CA ILE A 327 4.59 -1.31 -4.36
C ILE A 327 3.21 -0.84 -3.93
N ASN A 328 2.67 0.15 -4.64
CA ASN A 328 1.37 0.73 -4.34
C ASN A 328 0.22 -0.05 -4.99
N LEU A 329 -0.28 -1.06 -4.27
CA LEU A 329 -1.49 -1.82 -4.65
C LEU A 329 -2.70 -1.48 -3.78
N LYS A 330 -2.64 -0.39 -2.97
CA LYS A 330 -3.71 -0.04 -2.03
C LYS A 330 -5.04 0.21 -2.76
N LYS A 331 -5.02 0.99 -3.84
CA LYS A 331 -6.20 1.34 -4.63
C LYS A 331 -6.81 0.11 -5.30
N ASP A 332 -5.98 -0.72 -5.93
CA ASP A 332 -6.43 -1.94 -6.60
C ASP A 332 -7.01 -2.95 -5.59
N PHE A 333 -6.34 -3.13 -4.45
CA PHE A 333 -6.86 -3.95 -3.36
C PHE A 333 -8.23 -3.48 -2.89
N LEU A 334 -8.40 -2.18 -2.61
CA LEU A 334 -9.69 -1.64 -2.17
C LEU A 334 -10.78 -1.86 -3.24
N GLN A 335 -10.45 -1.64 -4.52
CA GLN A 335 -11.39 -1.88 -5.61
C GLN A 335 -11.82 -3.36 -5.69
N PHE A 336 -10.90 -4.31 -5.51
CA PHE A 336 -11.21 -5.73 -5.51
C PHE A 336 -11.92 -6.18 -4.23
N TYR A 337 -11.51 -5.66 -3.08
CA TYR A 337 -12.13 -5.93 -1.79
C TYR A 337 -13.60 -5.50 -1.78
N GLU A 338 -13.92 -4.28 -2.23
CA GLU A 338 -15.31 -3.80 -2.26
C GLU A 338 -16.22 -4.69 -3.11
N LYS A 339 -15.68 -5.24 -4.21
CA LYS A 339 -16.41 -6.16 -5.10
C LYS A 339 -16.51 -7.58 -4.54
N THR A 340 -15.48 -8.08 -3.86
CA THR A 340 -15.39 -9.50 -3.49
C THR A 340 -15.73 -9.79 -2.04
N LYS A 341 -15.72 -8.80 -1.13
CA LYS A 341 -15.92 -9.00 0.32
C LYS A 341 -17.21 -9.73 0.69
N LEU A 342 -18.28 -9.53 -0.08
CA LEU A 342 -19.56 -10.22 0.10
C LEU A 342 -19.74 -11.39 -0.87
N ASP A 343 -19.21 -11.29 -2.08
CA ASP A 343 -19.43 -12.30 -3.10
C ASP A 343 -18.56 -13.54 -2.90
N LEU A 344 -17.30 -13.40 -2.51
CA LEU A 344 -16.38 -14.52 -2.33
C LEU A 344 -16.84 -15.50 -1.23
N PRO A 345 -17.18 -15.06 0.01
CA PRO A 345 -17.73 -15.96 1.02
C PRO A 345 -19.04 -16.61 0.59
N ARG A 346 -19.88 -15.87 -0.15
CA ARG A 346 -21.18 -16.36 -0.64
C ARG A 346 -21.01 -17.48 -1.66
N VAL A 347 -20.13 -17.32 -2.66
CA VAL A 347 -19.93 -18.34 -3.69
C VAL A 347 -19.25 -19.59 -3.13
N VAL A 348 -18.28 -19.42 -2.22
CA VAL A 348 -17.65 -20.54 -1.50
C VAL A 348 -18.69 -21.31 -0.68
N LYS A 349 -19.55 -20.60 0.04
CA LYS A 349 -20.66 -21.21 0.77
C LYS A 349 -21.63 -21.96 -0.15
N ALA A 350 -21.99 -21.37 -1.30
CA ALA A 350 -22.83 -22.02 -2.28
C ALA A 350 -22.19 -23.31 -2.81
N LEU A 351 -20.88 -23.28 -3.11
CA LEU A 351 -20.12 -24.43 -3.57
C LEU A 351 -20.05 -25.53 -2.50
N ASN A 352 -19.76 -25.18 -1.24
CA ASN A 352 -19.71 -26.15 -0.14
C ASN A 352 -21.08 -26.76 0.16
N ILE A 353 -22.17 -25.99 0.06
CA ILE A 353 -23.54 -26.51 0.15
C ILE A 353 -23.82 -27.48 -1.01
N TYR A 354 -23.39 -27.14 -2.23
CA TYR A 354 -23.55 -28.02 -3.38
C TYR A 354 -22.82 -29.36 -3.17
N ILE A 355 -21.52 -29.30 -2.85
CA ILE A 355 -20.67 -30.49 -2.69
C ILE A 355 -21.20 -31.38 -1.56
N SER A 356 -21.62 -30.80 -0.42
CA SER A 356 -22.19 -31.58 0.70
C SER A 356 -23.51 -32.29 0.36
N GLN A 357 -24.22 -31.84 -0.67
CA GLN A 357 -25.48 -32.43 -1.15
C GLN A 357 -25.28 -33.30 -2.39
N TYR A 358 -24.08 -33.29 -2.97
CA TYR A 358 -23.78 -33.97 -4.21
C TYR A 358 -23.67 -35.48 -3.99
N ASP A 359 -24.54 -36.24 -4.66
CA ASP A 359 -24.48 -37.70 -4.64
C ASP A 359 -23.47 -38.22 -5.67
N LEU A 360 -22.21 -38.30 -5.24
CA LEU A 360 -21.11 -38.81 -6.06
C LEU A 360 -21.38 -40.24 -6.58
N PHE A 361 -21.98 -41.11 -5.75
CA PHE A 361 -22.24 -42.49 -6.15
C PHE A 361 -23.33 -42.56 -7.23
N GLY A 362 -24.40 -41.78 -7.08
CA GLY A 362 -25.44 -41.64 -8.10
C GLY A 362 -24.90 -41.06 -9.41
N ALA A 363 -23.98 -40.10 -9.33
CA ALA A 363 -23.32 -39.53 -10.50
C ALA A 363 -22.46 -40.55 -11.25
N ILE A 364 -21.58 -41.29 -10.56
CA ILE A 364 -20.72 -42.31 -11.16
C ILE A 364 -21.54 -43.43 -11.81
N LEU A 365 -22.55 -43.97 -11.11
CA LEU A 365 -23.41 -45.04 -11.62
C LEU A 365 -24.23 -44.63 -12.86
N SER A 366 -24.38 -43.33 -13.08
CA SER A 366 -25.16 -42.80 -14.19
C SER A 366 -24.28 -42.29 -15.34
N SER A 367 -22.98 -42.07 -15.11
CA SER A 367 -22.02 -41.49 -16.06
C SER A 367 -21.88 -42.25 -17.39
N ASP A 368 -21.91 -43.59 -17.38
CA ASP A 368 -21.78 -44.44 -18.58
C ASP A 368 -22.92 -44.24 -19.62
N LYS A 369 -24.00 -43.54 -19.27
CA LYS A 369 -25.18 -43.35 -20.13
C LYS A 369 -25.29 -41.97 -20.80
N PHE A 370 -24.43 -41.00 -20.47
CA PHE A 370 -24.66 -39.59 -20.82
C PHE A 370 -23.61 -38.92 -21.71
N VAL A 371 -22.60 -39.66 -22.17
CA VAL A 371 -21.44 -39.11 -22.90
C VAL A 371 -21.84 -38.32 -24.17
N GLU A 372 -22.88 -38.73 -24.90
CA GLU A 372 -23.27 -38.08 -26.16
C GLU A 372 -24.01 -36.73 -25.99
N ASN A 373 -24.50 -36.39 -24.78
CA ASN A 373 -25.31 -35.19 -24.53
C ASN A 373 -24.83 -34.39 -23.33
N GLN A 374 -23.51 -34.36 -23.12
CA GLN A 374 -22.86 -33.60 -22.06
C GLN A 374 -22.17 -32.36 -22.61
N ARG A 375 -22.32 -31.23 -21.93
CA ARG A 375 -21.52 -30.01 -22.15
C ARG A 375 -20.73 -29.71 -20.89
N ILE A 376 -19.44 -29.44 -21.04
CA ILE A 376 -18.55 -29.08 -19.92
C ILE A 376 -17.95 -27.72 -20.24
N GLY A 377 -17.97 -26.82 -19.28
CA GLY A 377 -17.40 -25.50 -19.48
C GLY A 377 -17.76 -24.50 -18.39
N TYR A 378 -17.56 -23.24 -18.71
CA TYR A 378 -17.85 -22.10 -17.84
C TYR A 378 -19.12 -21.41 -18.30
N PHE A 379 -20.09 -21.33 -17.40
CA PHE A 379 -21.42 -20.81 -17.67
C PHE A 379 -21.75 -19.64 -16.74
N GLU A 380 -22.05 -18.47 -17.30
CA GLU A 380 -22.53 -17.33 -16.53
C GLU A 380 -24.04 -17.47 -16.27
N ILE A 381 -24.48 -17.20 -15.04
CA ILE A 381 -25.91 -17.14 -14.71
C ILE A 381 -26.49 -15.84 -15.26
N SER A 382 -27.20 -15.92 -16.38
CA SER A 382 -27.85 -14.76 -16.99
C SER A 382 -29.15 -14.39 -16.28
N ASN A 383 -29.87 -15.38 -15.75
CA ASN A 383 -31.14 -15.15 -15.04
C ASN A 383 -31.46 -16.25 -14.03
N ILE A 384 -32.19 -15.91 -12.97
CA ILE A 384 -32.70 -16.84 -11.95
C ILE A 384 -34.23 -16.85 -12.05
N ASN A 385 -34.78 -17.89 -12.67
CA ASN A 385 -36.19 -17.89 -13.10
C ASN A 385 -37.17 -18.26 -11.99
N ASP A 386 -37.00 -19.45 -11.39
CA ASP A 386 -37.97 -20.00 -10.44
C ASP A 386 -37.25 -20.60 -9.24
N ARG A 387 -37.48 -20.03 -8.05
CA ARG A 387 -36.86 -20.50 -6.80
C ARG A 387 -37.46 -21.81 -6.29
N VAL A 388 -38.70 -22.12 -6.68
CA VAL A 388 -39.40 -23.36 -6.30
C VAL A 388 -38.91 -24.51 -7.19
N GLN A 389 -38.86 -24.30 -8.51
CA GLN A 389 -38.36 -25.30 -9.45
C GLN A 389 -36.83 -25.32 -9.59
N ARG A 390 -36.15 -24.33 -9.00
CA ARG A 390 -34.69 -24.15 -9.01
C ARG A 390 -34.11 -24.16 -10.43
N THR A 391 -34.67 -23.31 -11.29
CA THR A 391 -34.22 -23.17 -12.68
C THR A 391 -33.49 -21.86 -12.89
N ILE A 392 -32.38 -21.92 -13.63
CA ILE A 392 -31.54 -20.78 -14.02
C ILE A 392 -31.37 -20.75 -15.53
N ASP A 393 -31.17 -19.56 -16.10
CA ASP A 393 -30.68 -19.42 -17.47
C ASP A 393 -29.16 -19.26 -17.42
N LEU A 394 -28.47 -19.99 -18.28
CA LEU A 394 -27.02 -19.99 -18.38
C LEU A 394 -26.60 -19.39 -19.72
N TYR A 395 -25.48 -18.69 -19.72
CA TYR A 395 -24.79 -18.23 -20.92
C TYR A 395 -23.41 -18.91 -20.97
N ASP A 396 -23.17 -19.70 -22.02
CA ASP A 396 -21.90 -20.37 -22.24
C ASP A 396 -20.85 -19.33 -22.67
N LEU A 397 -19.81 -19.16 -21.86
CA LEU A 397 -18.79 -18.12 -22.07
C LEU A 397 -17.88 -18.41 -23.27
N HIS A 398 -17.74 -19.67 -23.70
CA HIS A 398 -16.89 -20.04 -24.83
C HIS A 398 -17.68 -20.10 -26.14
N LEU A 399 -18.86 -20.72 -26.12
CA LEU A 399 -19.69 -20.88 -27.31
C LEU A 399 -20.60 -19.67 -27.58
N SER A 400 -20.66 -18.73 -26.64
CA SER A 400 -21.53 -17.55 -26.73
C SER A 400 -23.02 -17.91 -26.93
N GLU A 401 -23.47 -19.02 -26.36
CA GLU A 401 -24.82 -19.57 -26.50
C GLU A 401 -25.61 -19.43 -25.19
N SER A 402 -26.89 -19.03 -25.29
CA SER A 402 -27.79 -19.00 -24.13
C SER A 402 -28.57 -20.31 -24.01
N LEU A 403 -28.51 -20.89 -22.81
CA LEU A 403 -29.14 -22.14 -22.42
C LEU A 403 -30.25 -21.83 -21.40
N PRO A 404 -31.53 -21.82 -21.82
CA PRO A 404 -32.62 -21.46 -20.94
C PRO A 404 -33.07 -22.62 -20.04
N ARG A 405 -33.57 -22.27 -18.84
CA ARG A 405 -34.27 -23.16 -17.90
C ARG A 405 -33.50 -24.42 -17.51
N ILE A 406 -32.23 -24.24 -17.14
CA ILE A 406 -31.36 -25.28 -16.61
C ILE A 406 -31.72 -25.58 -15.17
N LYS A 407 -31.94 -26.85 -14.84
CA LYS A 407 -32.32 -27.25 -13.49
C LYS A 407 -31.11 -27.46 -12.58
N LEU A 408 -31.14 -26.87 -11.38
CA LEU A 408 -30.18 -27.08 -10.29
C LEU A 408 -30.90 -27.62 -9.04
N ASP A 409 -30.90 -28.94 -8.87
CA ASP A 409 -31.55 -29.60 -7.73
C ASP A 409 -30.68 -29.56 -6.46
N SER A 410 -30.25 -28.37 -6.02
CA SER A 410 -29.42 -28.17 -4.82
C SER A 410 -29.89 -26.95 -4.01
N GLN A 411 -29.69 -26.96 -2.69
CA GLN A 411 -29.93 -25.79 -1.85
C GLN A 411 -28.91 -24.67 -2.12
N ALA A 412 -27.76 -24.96 -2.74
CA ALA A 412 -26.79 -23.96 -3.18
C ALA A 412 -27.45 -22.85 -4.01
N PHE A 413 -28.52 -23.18 -4.74
CA PHE A 413 -29.34 -22.26 -5.52
C PHE A 413 -29.75 -20.99 -4.76
N THR A 414 -30.04 -21.06 -3.46
CA THR A 414 -30.47 -19.88 -2.68
C THR A 414 -29.37 -18.84 -2.49
N HIS A 415 -28.12 -19.22 -2.72
CA HIS A 415 -26.94 -18.37 -2.58
C HIS A 415 -26.41 -17.86 -3.92
N LEU A 416 -26.92 -18.36 -5.05
CA LEU A 416 -26.50 -17.94 -6.39
C LEU A 416 -27.10 -16.58 -6.77
N ARG A 417 -26.39 -15.85 -7.61
CA ARG A 417 -26.78 -14.56 -8.17
C ARG A 417 -26.53 -14.51 -9.67
N CYS A 418 -27.26 -13.63 -10.35
CA CYS A 418 -26.95 -13.32 -11.75
C CYS A 418 -25.51 -12.78 -11.85
N GLY A 419 -24.79 -13.22 -12.88
CA GLY A 419 -23.37 -12.92 -13.11
C GLY A 419 -22.40 -13.91 -12.46
N ASP A 420 -22.83 -14.80 -11.56
CA ASP A 420 -21.95 -15.88 -11.06
C ASP A 420 -21.56 -16.81 -12.22
N ILE A 421 -20.34 -17.35 -12.15
CA ILE A 421 -19.80 -18.26 -13.18
C ILE A 421 -19.73 -19.66 -12.59
N LEU A 422 -20.42 -20.61 -13.23
CA LEU A 422 -20.40 -22.02 -12.89
C LEU A 422 -19.40 -22.74 -13.78
N HIS A 423 -18.37 -23.33 -13.19
CA HIS A 423 -17.59 -24.36 -13.86
C HIS A 423 -18.30 -25.69 -13.67
N ALA A 424 -19.05 -26.12 -14.67
CA ALA A 424 -20.04 -27.18 -14.52
C ALA A 424 -20.08 -28.13 -15.71
N SER A 425 -20.62 -29.31 -15.45
CA SER A 425 -21.08 -30.24 -16.48
C SER A 425 -22.60 -30.18 -16.57
N LEU A 426 -23.13 -29.98 -17.78
CA LEU A 426 -24.55 -30.01 -18.09
C LEU A 426 -24.87 -31.28 -18.85
N VAL A 427 -26.00 -31.92 -18.55
CA VAL A 427 -26.50 -33.10 -19.27
C VAL A 427 -27.92 -32.85 -19.72
N TYR A 428 -28.21 -33.16 -20.98
CA TYR A 428 -29.57 -33.10 -21.50
C TYR A 428 -30.36 -34.34 -21.07
N LYS A 429 -31.38 -34.15 -20.22
CA LYS A 429 -32.36 -35.17 -19.86
C LYS A 429 -33.72 -34.70 -20.35
N SER A 430 -34.09 -35.11 -21.57
CA SER A 430 -35.31 -34.69 -22.26
C SER A 430 -36.51 -34.62 -21.28
N PRO A 431 -37.20 -33.46 -21.19
CA PRO A 431 -37.15 -32.33 -22.12
C PRO A 431 -36.18 -31.18 -21.75
N GLN A 432 -35.32 -31.30 -20.74
CA GLN A 432 -34.53 -30.16 -20.23
C GLN A 432 -33.07 -30.48 -19.91
N TRP A 433 -32.22 -29.46 -20.00
CA TRP A 433 -30.85 -29.52 -19.50
C TRP A 433 -30.83 -29.46 -17.97
N LYS A 434 -29.90 -30.19 -17.36
CA LYS A 434 -29.67 -30.18 -15.92
C LYS A 434 -28.19 -30.04 -15.62
N ILE A 435 -27.88 -29.37 -14.52
CA ILE A 435 -26.54 -29.40 -13.95
C ILE A 435 -26.29 -30.81 -13.41
N PHE A 436 -25.31 -31.49 -14.01
CA PHE A 436 -24.87 -32.82 -13.60
C PHE A 436 -23.80 -32.74 -12.51
N ASP A 437 -22.86 -31.80 -12.65
CA ASP A 437 -21.77 -31.58 -11.70
C ASP A 437 -21.39 -30.08 -11.69
N ILE A 438 -20.97 -29.56 -10.54
CA ILE A 438 -20.34 -28.24 -10.40
C ILE A 438 -18.98 -28.45 -9.74
N GLN A 439 -17.93 -28.16 -10.48
CA GLN A 439 -16.57 -28.18 -9.95
C GLN A 439 -16.31 -26.94 -9.08
N PHE A 440 -16.69 -25.76 -9.59
CA PHE A 440 -16.49 -24.49 -8.88
C PHE A 440 -17.58 -23.47 -9.21
N ILE A 441 -17.78 -22.52 -8.29
CA ILE A 441 -18.65 -21.36 -8.45
C ILE A 441 -17.80 -20.11 -8.21
N TYR A 442 -17.61 -19.31 -9.25
CA TYR A 442 -16.81 -18.09 -9.20
C TYR A 442 -17.71 -16.85 -9.17
N PRO A 443 -17.26 -15.75 -8.53
CA PRO A 443 -17.96 -14.48 -8.61
C PRO A 443 -17.82 -13.87 -10.01
N ASN A 444 -18.72 -12.97 -10.38
CA ASN A 444 -18.71 -12.28 -11.69
C ASN A 444 -17.35 -11.62 -12.03
N LEU A 445 -16.60 -11.17 -11.02
CA LEU A 445 -15.28 -10.59 -11.21
C LEU A 445 -14.31 -11.52 -11.97
N ALA A 446 -14.46 -12.84 -11.81
CA ALA A 446 -13.62 -13.83 -12.48
C ALA A 446 -13.81 -13.84 -14.02
N LYS A 447 -14.90 -13.25 -14.55
CA LYS A 447 -15.19 -13.20 -15.98
C LYS A 447 -14.05 -12.58 -16.79
N LYS A 448 -13.42 -11.53 -16.25
CA LYS A 448 -12.27 -10.88 -16.91
C LYS A 448 -11.07 -11.81 -17.06
N ASN A 449 -10.87 -12.71 -16.11
CA ASN A 449 -9.73 -13.63 -16.09
C ASN A 449 -9.98 -14.89 -16.95
N TYR A 450 -11.25 -15.29 -17.12
CA TYR A 450 -11.61 -16.41 -18.00
C TYR A 450 -11.68 -16.06 -19.49
N LEU A 451 -11.83 -14.78 -19.84
CA LEU A 451 -11.74 -14.31 -21.24
C LEU A 451 -10.31 -14.27 -21.80
N ILE A 452 -9.32 -14.68 -20.99
CA ILE A 452 -7.89 -14.73 -21.34
C ILE A 452 -7.42 -16.16 -21.65
N PHE A 453 -8.24 -17.19 -21.35
CA PHE A 453 -7.93 -18.61 -21.64
C PHE A 453 -8.67 -19.16 -22.85
#